data_AF-A0A916GAL6-F1
#
_entry.id   AF-A0A916GAL6-F1
#
_cell.length_a   1.000
_cell.length_b   1.000
_cell.length_c   1.000
_cell.angle_alpha   90.00
_cell.angle_beta   90.00
_cell.angle_gamma   90.00
#
_symmetry.space_group_name_H-M   'P 1'
#
loop_
_entity.id
_entity.type
_entity.pdbx_description
1 polymer ?
#
loop_
_entity_poly.entity_id
_entity_poly.type
_entity_poly.pdbx_seq_one_letter_code
_entity_poly.pdbx_strand_id
1 'polypeptide(L)' 'RATAGTYRGKLIFSTPGSPKAVRLALEKLILPELNHLAWEIARKG' A
#
# COMPACT_ATOMS: atom_id res chain seq x y z
N ARG A 1 -10.95 0.90 10.20
CA ARG A 1 -10.61 1.93 9.19
C ARG A 1 -9.27 1.54 8.57
N ALA A 2 -9.11 1.62 7.25
CA ALA A 2 -7.83 1.44 6.56
C ALA A 2 -7.31 2.80 6.10
N THR A 3 -5.99 2.98 6.01
CA THR A 3 -5.35 4.20 5.50
C THR A 3 -4.01 3.87 4.84
N ALA A 4 -3.49 4.77 4.01
CA ALA A 4 -2.19 4.64 3.37
C ALA A 4 -1.53 6.00 3.23
N GLY A 5 -0.19 6.02 3.17
CA GLY A 5 0.58 7.24 2.97
C GLY A 5 2.03 6.95 2.63
N THR A 6 2.79 8.03 2.43
CA THR A 6 4.23 7.95 2.18
C THR A 6 5.02 8.59 3.31
N TYR A 7 6.19 8.01 3.60
CA TYR A 7 7.12 8.55 4.59
C TYR A 7 8.55 8.22 4.20
N ARG A 8 9.41 9.24 4.05
CA ARG A 8 10.84 9.10 3.70
C ARG A 8 11.09 8.17 2.49
N GLY A 9 10.35 8.37 1.41
CA GLY A 9 10.48 7.55 0.20
C GLY A 9 9.92 6.13 0.32
N LYS A 10 9.07 5.84 1.32
CA LYS A 10 8.45 4.53 1.53
C LYS A 10 6.93 4.62 1.53
N LEU A 11 6.26 3.57 1.05
CA LEU A 11 4.81 3.36 1.22
C LEU A 11 4.53 2.74 2.58
N ILE A 12 3.47 3.23 3.24
CA ILE A 12 2.94 2.66 4.46
C ILE A 12 1.44 2.43 4.26
N PHE A 13 0.99 1.21 4.54
CA PHE A 13 -0.42 0.82 4.53
C PHE A 13 -0.83 0.37 5.93
N SER A 14 -1.96 0.88 6.40
CA SER A 14 -2.64 0.45 7.63
C SER A 14 -3.94 -0.24 7.26
N THR A 15 -4.08 -1.50 7.68
CA THR A 15 -5.22 -2.36 7.38
C THR A 15 -5.89 -2.83 8.67
N PRO A 16 -7.17 -3.24 8.65
CA PRO A 16 -7.80 -3.88 9.80
C PRO A 16 -7.08 -5.19 10.17
N GLY A 17 -6.98 -5.50 11.47
CA GLY A 17 -6.17 -6.61 11.96
C GLY A 17 -6.67 -8.02 11.63
N SER A 18 -7.86 -8.18 11.03
CA SER A 18 -8.35 -9.51 10.65
C SER A 18 -7.60 -10.05 9.42
N PRO A 19 -7.20 -11.33 9.40
CA PRO A 19 -6.47 -11.91 8.27
C PRO A 19 -7.21 -11.77 6.93
N LYS A 20 -8.55 -11.83 6.95
CA LYS A 20 -9.39 -11.63 5.76
C LYS A 20 -9.26 -10.21 5.20
N ALA A 21 -9.20 -9.19 6.06
CA ALA A 21 -9.06 -7.80 5.62
C ALA A 21 -7.66 -7.53 5.05
N VAL A 22 -6.62 -8.11 5.67
CA VAL A 22 -5.25 -8.05 5.16
C VAL A 22 -5.15 -8.70 3.78
N ARG A 23 -5.69 -9.92 3.63
CA ARG A 23 -5.71 -10.64 2.34
C ARG A 23 -6.42 -9.84 1.26
N LEU A 24 -7.59 -9.29 1.57
CA LEU A 24 -8.36 -8.49 0.62
C LEU A 24 -7.57 -7.25 0.17
N ALA A 25 -7.00 -6.51 1.12
CA ALA A 25 -6.20 -5.32 0.81
C ALA A 25 -4.97 -5.67 -0.05
N LEU A 26 -4.29 -6.77 0.29
CA LEU A 26 -3.09 -7.21 -0.43
C LEU A 26 -3.42 -7.64 -1.87
N GLU A 27 -4.35 -8.57 -2.03
CA GLU A 27 -4.62 -9.21 -3.32
C GLU A 27 -5.41 -8.32 -4.29
N LYS A 28 -6.29 -7.44 -3.77
CA LYS A 28 -7.19 -6.64 -4.61
C LYS A 28 -6.73 -5.21 -4.85
N LEU A 29 -5.83 -4.69 -4.00
CA LEU A 29 -5.42 -3.27 -4.07
C LEU A 29 -3.91 -3.12 -4.11
N ILE A 30 -3.17 -3.66 -3.13
CA ILE A 30 -1.73 -3.39 -2.97
C ILE A 30 -0.90 -4.06 -4.08
N LEU A 31 -1.08 -5.37 -4.32
CA LEU A 31 -0.29 -6.09 -5.31
C LEU A 31 -0.53 -5.63 -6.75
N PRO A 32 -1.79 -5.40 -7.20
CA PRO A 32 -2.03 -4.91 -8.55
C PRO A 32 -1.37 -3.54 -8.83
N GLU A 33 -1.29 -2.67 -7.83
CA GLU A 33 -0.79 -1.30 -7.99
C GLU A 33 0.66 -1.10 -7.54
N LEU A 34 1.32 -2.16 -7.04
CA LEU A 34 2.63 -2.04 -6.37
C LEU A 34 3.69 -1.37 -7.24
N ASN A 35 3.79 -1.80 -8.51
CA ASN A 35 4.77 -1.26 -9.45
C ASN A 35 4.50 0.23 -9.76
N HIS A 36 3.23 0.58 -9.95
CA HIS A 36 2.82 1.96 -10.22
C HIS A 36 3.16 2.87 -9.04
N LEU A 37 2.81 2.43 -7.82
CA LEU A 37 3.06 3.18 -6.58
C LEU A 37 4.57 3.30 -6.28
N ALA A 38 5.35 2.25 -6.55
CA ALA A 38 6.81 2.28 -6.38
C ALA A 38 7.47 3.28 -7.34
N TRP A 39 7.05 3.29 -8.61
CA TRP A 39 7.54 4.26 -9.60
C TRP A 39 7.18 5.70 -9.22
N GLU A 40 5.94 5.95 -8.81
CA GLU A 40 5.47 7.27 -8.38
C GLU A 40 6.31 7.85 -7.23
N ILE A 41 6.75 7.00 -6.30
CA ILE A 41 7.56 7.44 -5.17
C ILE A 41 9.01 7.65 -5.55
N ALA A 42 9.57 6.77 -6.38
CA ALA A 42 10.93 6.94 -6.91
C ALA A 42 11.05 8.21 -7.75
N ARG A 43 9.98 8.65 -8.42
CA ARG A 43 9.95 9.89 -9.22
C ARG A 43 9.85 11.17 -8.37
N LYS A 44 9.29 11.08 -7.17
CA LYS A 44 9.01 12.24 -6.28
C LYS A 44 10.11 12.48 -5.24
N GLY A 45 11.00 11.52 -5.01
CA GLY A 45 12.20 11.66 -4.19
C GLY A 45 13.38 12.17 -5.00
#